data_AF-A0A8B6GZX3-F1
#
_entry.id   AF-A0A8B6GZX3-F1
#
_cell.length_a   1.000
_cell.length_b   1.000
_cell.length_c   1.000
_cell.angle_alpha   90.00
_cell.angle_beta   90.00
_cell.angle_gamma   90.00
#
_symmetry.space_group_name_H-M   'P 1'
#
loop_
_entity.id
_entity.type
_entity.pdbx_description
1 polymer ?
#
loop_
_entity_poly.entity_id
_entity_poly.type
_entity_poly.pdbx_seq_one_letter_code
_entity_poly.pdbx_strand_id
1 'polypeptide(L)' 'MPAKFKISYFDIRGRGELPRLVFAAAGKEFEDERLGGDKWTAFKPKTPYGQMPVLTVDDKTMINQTGAIARYLAREF' A
#
# COMPACT_ATOMS: atom_id res chain seq x y z
N MET A 1 15.83 -12.96 0.33
CA MET A 1 14.98 -12.52 1.46
C MET A 1 13.57 -12.34 0.91
N PRO A 2 12.50 -12.66 1.64
CA PRO A 2 11.15 -12.38 1.17
C PRO A 2 11.01 -10.88 0.89
N ALA A 3 10.33 -10.52 -0.19
CA ALA A 3 10.11 -9.12 -0.54
C ALA A 3 9.35 -8.41 0.60
N LYS A 4 9.79 -7.21 0.97
CA LYS A 4 9.16 -6.42 2.03
C LYS A 4 8.05 -5.57 1.43
N PHE A 5 6.82 -5.80 1.88
CA PHE A 5 5.65 -5.05 1.43
C PHE A 5 5.18 -4.07 2.49
N LYS A 6 4.85 -2.84 2.08
CA LYS A 6 4.23 -1.82 2.93
C LYS A 6 3.05 -1.17 2.22
N ILE A 7 1.90 -1.10 2.87
CA ILE A 7 0.74 -0.34 2.38
C ILE A 7 0.65 0.96 3.16
N SER A 8 0.75 2.09 2.44
CA SER A 8 0.52 3.43 2.99
C SER A 8 -0.90 3.88 2.65
N TYR A 9 -1.75 4.09 3.65
CA TYR A 9 -3.11 4.62 3.48
C TYR A 9 -3.59 5.42 4.70
N PHE A 10 -4.76 6.05 4.58
CA PHE A 10 -5.42 6.66 5.73
C PHE A 10 -5.84 5.62 6.77
N ASP A 11 -6.05 6.07 8.02
CA ASP A 11 -6.59 5.26 9.12
C ASP A 11 -8.11 5.00 8.97
N ILE A 12 -8.47 4.47 7.81
CA ILE A 12 -9.80 4.00 7.45
C ILE A 12 -9.62 2.76 6.56
N ARG A 13 -10.71 2.02 6.36
CA ARG A 13 -10.72 0.90 5.39
C ARG A 13 -10.61 1.44 3.96
N GLY A 14 -11.66 2.13 3.50
CA GLY A 14 -11.70 2.85 2.23
C GLY A 14 -11.11 2.06 1.05
N ARG A 15 -10.31 2.75 0.24
CA ARG A 15 -9.64 2.17 -0.94
C ARG A 15 -8.38 1.35 -0.59
N GLY A 16 -7.86 1.45 0.63
CA GLY A 16 -6.71 0.67 1.11
C GLY A 16 -7.07 -0.73 1.58
N GLU A 17 -8.36 -0.99 1.86
CA GLU A 17 -8.81 -2.27 2.42
C GLU A 17 -8.64 -3.44 1.46
N LEU A 18 -8.92 -3.24 0.17
CA LEU A 18 -8.82 -4.33 -0.81
C LEU A 18 -7.40 -4.93 -0.84
N PRO A 19 -6.32 -4.14 -0.96
CA PRO A 19 -4.95 -4.64 -0.81
C PRO A 19 -4.68 -5.39 0.51
N ARG A 20 -5.18 -4.90 1.65
CA ARG A 20 -5.02 -5.57 2.96
C ARG A 20 -5.67 -6.95 2.97
N LEU A 21 -6.87 -7.07 2.40
CA LEU A 21 -7.59 -8.34 2.28
C LEU A 21 -6.85 -9.33 1.37
N VAL A 22 -6.19 -8.85 0.31
CA VAL A 22 -5.37 -9.72 -0.56
C VAL A 22 -4.19 -10.31 0.24
N PHE A 23 -3.49 -9.49 1.04
CA PHE A 23 -2.44 -10.01 1.92
C PHE A 23 -2.95 -11.01 2.94
N ALA A 24 -4.08 -10.70 3.59
CA ALA A 24 -4.69 -11.60 4.57
C ALA A 24 -5.11 -12.94 3.94
N ALA A 25 -5.72 -12.90 2.75
CA ALA A 25 -6.13 -14.11 2.01
C ALA A 25 -4.92 -14.95 1.58
N ALA A 26 -3.79 -14.32 1.24
CA ALA A 26 -2.55 -14.98 0.88
C ALA A 26 -1.72 -15.48 2.08
N GLY A 27 -2.12 -15.14 3.32
CA GLY A 27 -1.34 -15.44 4.52
C GLY A 27 0.04 -14.77 4.53
N LYS A 28 0.16 -13.59 3.90
CA LYS A 28 1.42 -12.86 3.76
C LYS A 28 1.46 -11.67 4.72
N GLU A 29 2.60 -11.50 5.38
CA GLU A 29 2.86 -10.36 6.23
C GLU A 29 3.18 -9.11 5.39
N PHE A 30 2.74 -7.96 5.88
CA PHE A 30 3.04 -6.65 5.31
C PHE A 30 2.97 -5.58 6.41
N GLU A 31 3.59 -4.43 6.16
CA GLU A 31 3.53 -3.26 7.04
C GLU A 31 2.29 -2.40 6.68
N ASP A 32 1.33 -2.24 7.61
CA ASP A 32 0.16 -1.36 7.45
C ASP A 32 0.49 0.05 7.98
N GLU A 33 1.00 0.92 7.10
CA GLU A 33 1.37 2.29 7.44
C GLU A 33 0.16 3.22 7.33
N ARG A 34 -0.32 3.69 8.49
CA ARG A 34 -1.49 4.58 8.57
C ARG A 34 -1.05 6.04 8.67
N LEU A 35 -1.35 6.81 7.63
CA LEU A 35 -0.95 8.21 7.45
C LEU A 35 -2.17 9.13 7.45
N GLY A 36 -2.27 10.00 8.45
CA GLY A 36 -3.28 11.06 8.54
C GLY A 36 -2.65 12.42 8.81
N GLY A 37 -3.43 13.50 8.62
CA GLY A 37 -3.03 14.87 8.94
C GLY A 37 -1.68 15.26 8.31
N ASP A 38 -0.78 15.80 9.14
CA ASP A 38 0.53 16.28 8.72
C ASP A 38 1.43 15.19 8.13
N LYS A 39 1.28 13.94 8.60
CA LYS A 39 2.02 12.80 8.04
C LYS A 39 1.66 12.57 6.57
N TRP A 40 0.36 12.70 6.23
CA TRP A 40 -0.06 12.65 4.83
C TRP A 40 0.45 13.86 4.06
N THR A 41 0.35 15.07 4.60
CA THR A 41 0.85 16.29 3.95
C THR A 41 2.34 16.17 3.57
N ALA A 42 3.17 15.63 4.46
CA ALA A 42 4.59 15.39 4.20
C ALA A 42 4.86 14.21 3.24
N PHE A 43 3.98 13.21 3.21
CA PHE A 43 4.12 12.03 2.35
C PHE A 43 3.62 12.28 0.92
N LYS A 44 2.57 13.08 0.74
CA LYS A 44 1.91 13.36 -0.55
C LYS A 44 2.88 13.70 -1.69
N PRO A 45 3.88 14.59 -1.54
CA PRO A 45 4.82 14.93 -2.61
C PRO A 45 5.73 13.76 -3.02
N LYS A 46 5.89 12.76 -2.15
CA LYS A 46 6.71 11.57 -2.40
C LYS A 46 5.95 10.49 -3.18
N THR A 47 4.62 10.59 -3.25
CA THR A 47 3.80 9.61 -3.96
C THR A 47 3.81 9.88 -5.47
N PRO A 48 3.84 8.84 -6.33
CA PRO A 48 3.87 9.00 -7.78
C PRO A 48 2.78 9.90 -8.38
N TYR A 49 1.57 9.91 -7.80
CA TYR A 49 0.43 10.68 -8.29
C TYR A 49 -0.21 11.60 -7.25
N GLY A 50 0.47 11.89 -6.14
CA GLY A 50 -0.10 12.74 -5.07
C GLY A 50 -1.32 12.13 -4.37
N GLN A 51 -1.46 10.80 -4.39
CA GLN A 51 -2.65 10.06 -3.95
C GLN A 51 -2.27 8.79 -3.17
N MET A 52 -3.19 8.33 -2.32
CA MET A 52 -3.16 7.03 -1.65
C MET A 52 -4.40 6.21 -2.02
N PRO A 53 -4.38 4.86 -1.95
CA PRO A 53 -3.33 4.00 -1.38
C PRO A 53 -2.08 3.87 -2.25
N VAL A 54 -0.97 3.57 -1.58
CA VAL A 54 0.33 3.26 -2.20
C VAL A 54 0.87 1.95 -1.61
N LEU A 55 1.31 1.04 -2.47
CA LEU A 55 2.10 -0.13 -2.10
C LEU A 55 3.57 0.16 -2.34
N THR A 56 4.41 0.00 -1.33
CA THR A 56 5.87 0.03 -1.45
C THR A 56 6.41 -1.38 -1.41
N VAL A 57 7.21 -1.74 -2.41
CA VAL A 57 7.90 -3.04 -2.53
C VAL A 57 9.40 -2.81 -2.36
N ASP A 58 10.00 -3.52 -1.40
CA ASP A 58 11.43 -3.49 -1.07
C ASP A 58 12.00 -2.08 -0.85
N ASP A 59 11.18 -1.19 -0.29
CA ASP A 59 11.51 0.23 -0.06
C ASP A 59 11.99 0.99 -1.31
N LYS A 60 11.74 0.46 -2.51
CA LYS A 60 12.22 0.99 -3.80
C LYS A 60 11.09 1.34 -4.75
N THR A 61 10.13 0.43 -4.92
CA THR A 61 9.09 0.56 -5.94
C THR A 61 7.79 0.98 -5.30
N MET A 62 7.20 2.09 -5.75
CA MET A 62 5.91 2.59 -5.28
C MET A 62 4.83 2.40 -6.35
N ILE A 63 3.78 1.66 -6.01
CA ILE A 63 2.64 1.38 -6.88
C ILE A 63 1.41 2.08 -6.30
N ASN A 64 0.82 2.98 -7.07
CA ASN A 64 -0.43 3.66 -6.72
C ASN A 64 -1.64 2.94 -7.34
N GLN A 65 -2.84 3.39 -6.97
CA GLN A 65 -4.14 2.90 -7.43
C GLN A 65 -4.50 1.52 -6.90
N THR A 66 -5.59 1.45 -6.13
CA THR A 66 -6.11 0.23 -5.50
C THR A 66 -6.18 -0.97 -6.43
N GLY A 67 -6.72 -0.78 -7.65
CA GLY A 67 -6.89 -1.88 -8.61
C GLY A 67 -5.57 -2.35 -9.23
N ALA A 68 -4.55 -1.50 -9.33
CA ALA A 68 -3.23 -1.92 -9.79
C ALA A 68 -2.51 -2.70 -8.69
N ILE A 69 -2.52 -2.17 -7.46
CA ILE A 69 -1.99 -2.83 -6.27
C ILE A 69 -2.60 -4.23 -6.09
N ALA A 70 -3.93 -4.33 -6.07
CA ALA A 70 -4.62 -5.60 -5.84
C ALA A 70 -4.30 -6.64 -6.93
N ARG A 71 -4.27 -6.23 -8.21
CA ARG A 71 -3.93 -7.14 -9.32
C ARG A 71 -2.46 -7.53 -9.37
N TYR A 72 -1.57 -6.69 -8.83
CA TYR A 72 -0.17 -7.03 -8.69
C TYR A 72 0.00 -8.08 -7.59
N LEU A 73 -0.53 -7.81 -6.40
CA LEU A 73 -0.47 -8.74 -5.26
C LEU A 73 -1.13 -10.09 -5.55
N ALA A 74 -2.29 -10.10 -6.21
CA ALA A 74 -2.98 -11.34 -6.60
C ALA A 74 -2.31 -12.13 -7.74
N ARG A 75 -1.25 -11.58 -8.37
CA ARG A 75 -0.39 -12.31 -9.32
C ARG A 75 0.90 -12.79 -8.66
N GLU A 76 1.35 -12.09 -7.63
CA GLU A 76 2.55 -12.43 -6.86
C GLU A 76 2.33 -13.60 -5.91
N PHE A 77 1.11 -13.73 -5.37
CA PHE A 77 0.67 -14.80 -4.46
C PHE A 77 -0.49 -15.59 -5.06
#